data_AF-A0A7C3NUC6-F1
#
_entry.id   AF-A0A7C3NUC6-F1
#
_cell.length_a   1.000
_cell.length_b   1.000
_cell.length_c   1.000
_cell.angle_alpha   90.00
_cell.angle_beta   90.00
_cell.angle_gamma   90.00
#
_symmetry.space_group_name_H-M   'P 1'
#
loop_
_entity.id
_entity.type
_entity.pdbx_description
1 polymer ?
#
loop_
_entity_poly.entity_id
_entity_poly.type
_entity_poly.pdbx_seq_one_letter_code
_entity_poly.pdbx_strand_id
1 'polypeptide(L)'
;MARQRAVTEVAAHDEVRTEKALAAPKDLRAYLQKLIEHDPKQLMVVDKEIDPIFEATAIVDQMRTDGRYANYPAVLFRNIKNSSMPLLINLQGT
;
A
#
# COMPACT_ATOMS: atom_id res chain seq x y z
N MET A 1 -15.68 -32.78 -24.66
CA MET A 1 -16.16 -31.43 -25.03
C MET A 1 -16.24 -30.45 -23.84
N ALA A 2 -16.80 -30.81 -22.67
CA ALA A 2 -16.92 -29.89 -21.53
C ALA A 2 -15.59 -29.45 -20.87
N ARG A 3 -14.60 -30.36 -20.80
CA ARG A 3 -13.30 -30.11 -20.13
C ARG A 3 -12.43 -29.09 -20.86
N GLN A 4 -12.57 -28.98 -22.18
CA GLN A 4 -11.78 -28.07 -23.01
C GLN A 4 -12.28 -26.62 -22.89
N ARG A 5 -13.60 -26.43 -22.83
CA ARG A 5 -14.24 -25.12 -22.67
C ARG A 5 -13.89 -24.45 -21.34
N ALA A 6 -13.86 -25.21 -20.24
CA ALA A 6 -13.47 -24.70 -18.92
C ALA A 6 -12.00 -24.26 -18.86
N VAL A 7 -11.09 -24.96 -19.56
CA VAL A 7 -9.67 -24.58 -19.62
C VAL A 7 -9.47 -23.31 -20.44
N THR A 8 -10.22 -23.13 -21.53
CA THR A 8 -10.17 -21.91 -22.36
C THR A 8 -10.73 -20.69 -21.62
N GLU A 9 -11.78 -20.88 -20.81
CA GLU A 9 -12.41 -19.80 -20.03
C GLU A 9 -11.51 -19.35 -18.88
N VAL A 10 -10.84 -20.28 -18.18
CA VAL A 10 -9.84 -19.96 -17.15
C VAL A 10 -8.62 -19.25 -17.75
N ALA A 11 -8.10 -19.72 -18.89
CA ALA A 11 -6.98 -19.08 -19.56
C ALA A 11 -7.32 -17.65 -20.05
N ALA A 12 -8.52 -17.45 -20.61
CA ALA A 12 -8.98 -16.13 -21.03
C ALA A 12 -9.18 -15.18 -19.83
N HIS A 13 -9.68 -15.69 -18.70
CA HIS A 13 -9.78 -14.90 -17.48
C HIS A 13 -8.40 -14.48 -16.93
N ASP A 14 -7.41 -15.37 -16.97
CA ASP A 14 -6.03 -15.08 -16.54
C ASP A 14 -5.31 -14.11 -17.47
N GLU A 15 -5.45 -14.27 -18.79
CA GLU A 15 -4.88 -13.35 -19.79
C GLU A 15 -5.47 -11.94 -19.63
N VAL A 16 -6.79 -11.82 -19.50
CA VAL A 16 -7.46 -10.53 -19.27
C VAL A 16 -7.01 -9.89 -17.95
N ARG A 17 -6.80 -10.69 -16.88
CA ARG A 17 -6.28 -10.18 -15.60
C ARG A 17 -4.85 -9.67 -15.72
N THR A 18 -4.03 -10.37 -16.51
CA THR A 18 -2.62 -10.07 -16.75
C THR A 18 -2.45 -8.80 -17.59
N GLU A 19 -3.21 -8.66 -18.67
CA GLU A 19 -3.22 -7.45 -19.50
C GLU A 19 -3.70 -6.23 -18.71
N LYS A 20 -4.74 -6.38 -17.88
CA LYS A 20 -5.23 -5.31 -17.01
C LYS A 20 -4.20 -4.90 -15.94
N ALA A 21 -3.43 -5.86 -15.41
CA ALA A 21 -2.34 -5.60 -14.47
C ALA A 21 -1.12 -4.93 -15.13
N LEU A 22 -0.86 -5.22 -16.41
CA LEU A 22 0.19 -4.59 -17.23
C LEU A 22 -0.21 -3.17 -17.68
N ALA A 23 -1.50 -2.92 -17.89
CA ALA A 23 -2.05 -1.62 -18.28
C ALA A 23 -2.26 -0.66 -17.09
N ALA A 24 -2.27 -1.17 -15.85
CA ALA A 24 -2.37 -0.32 -14.67
C ALA A 24 -1.13 0.60 -14.57
N PRO A 25 -1.31 1.91 -14.29
CA PRO A 25 -0.19 2.84 -14.14
C PRO A 25 0.83 2.29 -13.13
N LYS A 26 2.10 2.20 -13.54
CA LYS A 26 3.21 1.85 -12.64
C LYS A 26 3.63 3.07 -11.83
N ASP A 27 2.72 3.61 -11.04
CA ASP A 27 2.96 4.77 -10.19
C ASP A 27 2.84 4.42 -8.70
N LEU A 28 3.26 5.35 -7.84
CA LEU A 28 3.24 5.17 -6.40
C LEU A 28 1.81 4.96 -5.86
N ARG A 29 0.80 5.62 -6.44
CA ARG A 29 -0.59 5.45 -5.99
C ARG A 29 -1.09 4.04 -6.26
N ALA A 30 -0.85 3.53 -7.46
CA ALA A 30 -1.19 2.17 -7.83
C ALA A 30 -0.43 1.13 -6.99
N TYR A 31 0.84 1.42 -6.64
CA TYR A 31 1.60 0.57 -5.72
C TYR A 31 1.01 0.55 -4.31
N LEU A 32 0.70 1.71 -3.72
CA LEU A 32 0.07 1.78 -2.39
C LEU A 32 -1.29 1.09 -2.39
N GLN A 33 -2.09 1.22 -3.47
CA GLN A 33 -3.35 0.51 -3.61
C GLN A 33 -3.15 -1.02 -3.59
N LYS A 34 -2.12 -1.54 -4.27
CA LYS A 34 -1.76 -2.96 -4.22
C LYS A 34 -1.34 -3.41 -2.81
N LEU A 35 -0.64 -2.57 -2.04
CA LEU A 35 -0.32 -2.88 -0.64
C LEU A 35 -1.61 -3.03 0.18
N ILE A 36 -2.56 -2.12 0.04
CA ILE A 36 -3.86 -2.20 0.73
C ILE A 36 -4.61 -3.49 0.37
N GLU A 37 -4.58 -3.88 -0.90
CA GLU A 37 -5.31 -5.05 -1.40
C GLU A 37 -4.65 -6.40 -1.04
N HIS A 38 -3.32 -6.47 -1.06
CA HIS A 38 -2.59 -7.74 -0.97
C HIS A 38 -1.82 -7.95 0.33
N ASP A 39 -1.37 -6.88 0.99
CA ASP A 39 -0.68 -6.96 2.28
C ASP A 39 -0.98 -5.70 3.13
N PRO A 40 -2.20 -5.58 3.69
CA PRO A 40 -2.63 -4.39 4.42
C PRO A 40 -1.81 -4.14 5.70
N LYS A 41 -0.96 -5.08 6.12
CA LYS A 41 -0.05 -4.90 7.26
C LYS A 41 1.21 -4.12 6.90
N GLN A 42 1.48 -3.87 5.62
CA GLN A 42 2.64 -3.11 5.12
C GLN A 42 2.37 -1.62 4.97
N LEU A 43 1.11 -1.18 5.07
CA LEU A 43 0.74 0.23 4.96
C LEU A 43 -0.28 0.62 6.04
N MET A 44 0.08 1.60 6.86
CA MET A 44 -0.81 2.23 7.80
C MET A 44 -1.24 3.60 7.29
N VAL A 45 -2.53 3.90 7.38
CA VAL A 45 -3.11 5.20 6.97
C VAL A 45 -3.57 5.95 8.22
N VAL A 46 -3.19 7.22 8.33
CA VAL A 46 -3.50 8.08 9.47
C VAL A 46 -4.21 9.36 9.00
N ASP A 47 -5.40 9.59 9.55
CA ASP A 47 -6.26 10.76 9.23
C ASP A 47 -6.16 11.90 10.24
N LYS A 48 -5.66 11.60 11.43
CA LYS A 48 -5.38 12.61 12.45
C LYS A 48 -4.43 13.66 11.87
N GLU A 49 -4.64 14.94 12.20
CA GLU A 49 -3.66 15.99 11.90
C GLU A 49 -2.35 15.70 12.64
N ILE A 50 -1.24 15.72 11.90
CA ILE A 50 0.11 15.47 12.41
C ILE A 50 0.97 16.71 12.21
N ASP A 51 1.73 17.07 13.25
CA ASP A 51 2.77 18.10 13.16
C ASP A 51 3.98 17.55 12.37
N PRO A 52 4.38 18.18 11.25
CA PRO A 52 5.54 17.70 10.50
C PRO A 52 6.85 17.84 11.29
N ILE A 53 6.87 18.67 12.34
CA ILE A 53 8.04 18.88 13.18
C ILE A 53 8.10 17.78 14.24
N PHE A 54 8.88 16.75 13.95
CA PHE A 54 9.22 15.59 14.80
C PHE A 54 8.09 14.60 15.13
N GLU A 55 6.80 14.95 15.08
CA GLU A 55 5.72 13.99 15.42
C GLU A 55 5.69 12.82 14.42
N ALA A 56 5.68 13.09 13.11
CA ALA A 56 5.64 12.05 12.09
C ALA A 56 6.80 11.05 12.20
N THR A 57 8.02 11.55 12.42
CA THR A 57 9.21 10.70 12.59
C THR A 57 9.23 9.98 13.93
N ALA A 58 8.76 10.60 15.01
CA ALA A 58 8.69 9.96 16.33
C ALA A 58 7.69 8.81 16.35
N ILE A 59 6.54 8.96 15.68
CA ILE A 59 5.55 7.89 15.50
C ILE A 59 6.21 6.68 14.81
N VAL A 60 6.92 6.91 13.70
CA VAL A 60 7.59 5.82 12.97
C VAL A 60 8.75 5.24 13.77
N ASP A 61 9.53 6.03 14.48
CA ASP A 61 10.65 5.54 15.29
C ASP A 61 10.16 4.62 16.43
N GLN A 62 9.05 4.98 17.09
CA GLN A 62 8.43 4.16 18.13
C GLN A 62 7.98 2.78 17.62
N MET A 63 7.57 2.67 16.35
CA MET A 63 7.15 1.39 15.76
C MET A 63 8.29 0.36 15.69
N ARG A 64 9.56 0.78 15.69
CA ARG A 64 10.72 -0.13 15.53
C ARG A 64 10.86 -1.11 16.70
N THR A 65 10.44 -0.71 17.90
CA THR A 65 10.58 -1.51 19.13
C THR A 65 9.24 -1.99 19.69
N ASP A 66 8.12 -1.51 19.12
CA ASP A 66 6.78 -1.88 19.53
C ASP A 66 6.30 -3.12 18.77
N GLY A 67 6.17 -4.25 19.49
CA GLY A 67 5.75 -5.53 18.92
C GLY A 67 4.38 -5.54 18.23
N ARG A 68 3.56 -4.49 18.40
CA ARG A 68 2.32 -4.31 17.62
C ARG A 68 2.57 -4.04 16.14
N TYR A 69 3.75 -3.54 15.79
CA TYR A 69 4.15 -3.17 14.42
C TYR A 69 5.29 -4.06 13.92
N ALA A 70 5.14 -5.38 14.06
CA ALA A 70 6.18 -6.36 13.72
C ALA A 70 6.74 -6.26 12.28
N ASN A 71 5.95 -5.74 11.33
CA ASN A 71 6.35 -5.58 9.93
C ASN A 71 6.94 -4.20 9.62
N TYR A 72 7.04 -3.32 10.63
CA TYR A 72 7.53 -1.96 10.52
C TYR A 72 6.99 -1.22 9.27
N PRO A 73 5.66 -1.01 9.19
CA PRO A 73 4.99 -0.65 7.95
C PRO A 73 5.35 0.74 7.43
N ALA A 74 5.08 0.96 6.15
CA ALA A 74 4.96 2.31 5.61
C ALA A 74 3.81 3.07 6.29
N VAL A 75 3.94 4.37 6.48
CA VAL A 75 2.89 5.21 7.08
C VAL A 75 2.53 6.35 6.13
N LEU A 76 1.25 6.44 5.77
CA LEU A 76 0.67 7.53 4.99
C LEU A 76 -0.16 8.42 5.92
N PHE A 77 0.36 9.60 6.22
CA PHE A 77 -0.35 10.67 6.91
C PHE A 77 -1.11 11.53 5.89
N ARG A 78 -2.44 11.52 5.96
CA ARG A 78 -3.30 12.26 5.03
C ARG A 78 -3.50 13.73 5.40
N ASN A 79 -3.23 14.09 6.66
CA ASN A 79 -3.41 15.44 7.18
C ASN A 79 -2.15 15.92 7.92
N ILE A 80 -1.36 16.79 7.25
CA ILE A 80 -0.16 17.39 7.81
C ILE A 80 -0.45 18.86 8.10
N LYS A 81 -0.20 19.28 9.35
CA LYS A 81 -0.41 20.64 9.82
C LYS A 81 0.33 21.65 8.91
N ASN A 82 -0.37 22.70 8.50
CA ASN A 82 0.13 23.75 7.60
C ASN A 82 0.62 23.26 6.23
N SER A 83 0.19 22.09 5.76
CA SER A 83 0.54 21.53 4.44
C SER A 83 -0.71 21.02 3.72
N SER A 84 -0.82 21.32 2.43
CA SER A 84 -1.83 20.71 1.56
C SER A 84 -1.38 19.34 1.01
N MET A 85 -0.15 18.93 1.30
CA MET A 85 0.46 17.70 0.79
C MET A 85 0.48 16.62 1.88
N PRO A 86 0.08 15.37 1.56
CA PRO A 86 0.23 14.25 2.48
C PRO A 86 1.70 13.85 2.62
N LEU A 87 2.01 13.11 3.69
CA LEU A 87 3.35 12.58 3.95
C LEU A 87 3.32 11.05 3.93
N LEU A 88 4.14 10.46 3.05
CA LEU A 88 4.45 9.04 3.07
C LEU A 88 5.87 8.87 3.60
N ILE A 89 6.05 7.98 4.58
CA ILE A 89 7.35 7.66 5.17
C ILE A 89 7.46 6.15 5.39
N ASN A 90 8.70 5.66 5.48
CA ASN A 90 9.02 4.25 5.78
C ASN A 90 8.63 3.23 4.69
N LEU A 91 8.50 3.67 3.42
CA LEU A 91 8.05 2.80 2.32
C LEU A 91 8.96 1.59 2.05
N GLN A 92 10.27 1.72 2.31
CA GLN A 92 11.28 0.67 2.14
C GLN A 92 11.97 0.35 3.47
N GLY A 93 11.32 0.64 4.60
CA GLY A 93 11.93 0.51 5.92
C GLY A 93 11.99 -0.91 6.48
N THR A 94 11.42 -1.89 5.76
CA THR A 94 11.33 -3.30 6.11
C THR A 94 12.67 -4.00 6.23
#